data_AF-A0AAV1DDI3-F1
#
_entry.id   AF-A0AAV1DDI3-F1
#
_cell.length_a   1.000
_cell.length_b   1.000
_cell.length_c   1.000
_cell.angle_alpha   90.00
_cell.angle_beta   90.00
_cell.angle_gamma   90.00
#
_symmetry.space_group_name_H-M   'P 1'
#
loop_
_entity.id
_entity.type
_entity.pdbx_description
1 polymer ?
#
loop_
_entity_poly.entity_id
_entity_poly.type
_entity_poly.pdbx_seq_one_letter_code
_entity_poly.pdbx_strand_id
1 'polypeptide(L)'
;MDEYLPFVLQKAEEIKDSEKVIKLYTRDCPYIDEDGNGFWGSITLDHPASFETLAMEPEMKKAIMDDLERFLKRRDYYRRVGRAWKRGYLLYGPPGTGKSSLIAAMANHLKFDIYDLELTSLHSNSELRRIMISTTNRSIDPLL
;
A
#
# COMPACT_ATOMS: atom_id res chain seq x y z
N MET A 1 36.14 -10.89 2.20
CA MET A 1 35.21 -11.68 3.04
C MET A 1 33.85 -10.96 3.07
N ASP A 2 33.47 -10.34 1.95
CA ASP A 2 32.52 -9.20 1.91
C ASP A 2 31.19 -9.54 1.20
N GLU A 3 31.04 -10.77 0.71
CA GLU A 3 29.86 -11.22 -0.04
C GLU A 3 28.75 -11.80 0.85
N TYR A 4 29.03 -12.08 2.13
CA TYR A 4 28.05 -12.68 3.05
C TYR A 4 27.06 -11.64 3.60
N LEU A 5 27.53 -10.43 3.88
CA LEU A 5 26.71 -9.34 4.42
C LEU A 5 25.55 -8.92 3.49
N PRO A 6 25.76 -8.69 2.18
CA PRO A 6 24.64 -8.39 1.27
C PRO A 6 23.66 -9.55 1.14
N PHE A 7 24.11 -10.80 1.20
CA PHE A 7 23.23 -11.98 1.16
C PHE A 7 22.31 -12.05 2.41
N VAL A 8 22.85 -11.79 3.59
CA VAL A 8 22.07 -11.77 4.85
C VAL A 8 21.09 -10.60 4.85
N LEU A 9 21.49 -9.42 4.37
CA LEU A 9 20.59 -8.26 4.24
C LEU A 9 19.44 -8.52 3.28
N GLN A 10 19.73 -9.09 2.10
CA GLN A 10 18.70 -9.47 1.14
C GLN A 10 17.73 -10.50 1.71
N LYS A 11 18.24 -11.55 2.37
CA LYS A 11 17.40 -12.56 3.03
C LYS A 11 16.58 -11.98 4.17
N ALA A 12 17.13 -11.07 4.96
CA ALA A 12 16.41 -10.38 6.03
C ALA A 12 15.31 -9.47 5.47
N GLU A 13 15.54 -8.75 4.37
CA GLU A 13 14.50 -7.99 3.66
C GLU A 13 13.39 -8.91 3.12
N GLU A 14 13.74 -10.04 2.49
CA GLU A 14 12.76 -11.02 2.00
C GLU A 14 11.88 -11.59 3.13
N ILE A 15 12.49 -11.94 4.27
CA ILE A 15 11.77 -12.44 5.45
C ILE A 15 10.87 -11.33 6.03
N LYS A 16 11.41 -10.12 6.18
CA LYS A 16 10.67 -8.96 6.69
C LYS A 16 9.50 -8.56 5.78
N ASP A 17 9.65 -8.66 4.46
CA ASP A 17 8.59 -8.41 3.49
C ASP A 17 7.53 -9.54 3.53
N SER A 18 7.94 -10.79 3.82
CA SER A 18 7.03 -11.93 3.95
C SER A 18 6.17 -11.89 5.23
N GLU A 19 6.77 -11.46 6.35
CA GLU A 19 6.11 -11.31 7.66
C GLU A 19 5.42 -9.95 7.82
N LYS A 20 5.49 -9.08 6.81
CA LYS A 20 4.88 -7.75 6.89
C LYS A 20 3.36 -7.88 7.04
N VAL A 21 2.87 -7.51 8.22
CA VAL A 21 1.45 -7.35 8.51
C VAL A 21 0.98 -6.05 7.86
N ILE A 22 -0.08 -6.13 7.06
CA ILE A 22 -0.66 -4.97 6.38
C ILE A 22 -1.41 -4.14 7.40
N LYS A 23 -1.11 -2.84 7.46
CA LYS A 23 -1.84 -1.90 8.29
C LYS A 23 -2.90 -1.17 7.46
N LEU A 24 -4.10 -1.08 7.98
CA LEU A 24 -5.15 -0.18 7.52
C LEU A 24 -5.08 1.08 8.38
N TYR A 25 -4.84 2.21 7.74
CA TYR A 25 -4.86 3.52 8.37
C TYR A 25 -6.18 4.21 8.07
N THR A 26 -6.89 4.62 9.11
CA THR A 26 -8.12 5.41 9.00
C THR A 26 -8.09 6.59 9.97
N ARG A 27 -8.77 7.69 9.62
CA ARG A 27 -8.80 8.91 10.45
C ARG A 27 -9.66 8.76 11.71
N ASP A 28 -10.70 7.95 11.64
CA ASP A 28 -11.64 7.75 12.76
C ASP A 28 -11.28 6.54 13.64
N CYS A 29 -10.01 6.12 13.63
CA CYS A 29 -9.58 5.06 14.54
C CYS A 29 -9.43 5.60 15.97
N PRO A 30 -10.17 5.08 16.96
CA PRO A 30 -10.02 5.47 18.36
C PRO A 30 -8.73 4.92 18.99
N TYR A 31 -8.03 4.02 18.28
CA TYR A 31 -6.73 3.51 18.67
C TYR A 31 -5.65 4.49 18.19
N ILE A 32 -5.13 5.25 19.14
CA ILE A 32 -4.07 6.23 18.94
C ILE A 32 -2.78 5.44 18.69
N ASP A 33 -2.16 5.62 17.52
CA ASP A 33 -0.82 5.11 17.28
C ASP A 33 0.16 5.78 18.27
N GLU A 34 1.04 5.00 18.91
CA GLU A 34 2.04 5.48 19.89
C GLU A 34 3.00 6.54 19.32
N ASP A 35 3.01 6.72 17.99
CA ASP A 35 3.86 7.65 17.24
C ASP A 35 3.45 9.15 17.34
N GLY A 36 2.47 9.50 18.19
CA GLY A 36 2.16 10.89 18.57
C GLY A 36 1.65 11.81 17.45
N ASN A 37 1.47 11.27 16.25
CA ASN A 37 0.95 11.99 15.09
C ASN A 37 -0.52 11.59 14.91
N GLY A 38 -1.41 12.14 15.74
CA GLY A 38 -2.85 11.79 15.85
C GLY A 38 -3.71 12.06 14.59
N PHE A 39 -3.13 11.97 13.40
CA PHE A 39 -3.80 12.11 12.11
C PHE A 39 -4.24 10.77 11.51
N TRP A 40 -3.62 9.66 11.92
CA TRP A 40 -3.93 8.32 11.43
C TRP A 40 -3.98 7.38 12.63
N GLY A 41 -5.00 6.53 12.70
CA GLY A 41 -4.96 5.36 13.58
C GLY A 41 -4.81 4.10 12.73
N SER A 42 -3.99 3.16 13.20
CA SER A 42 -3.70 1.93 12.49
C SER A 42 -4.46 0.74 13.07
N ILE A 43 -5.03 -0.08 12.19
CA ILE A 43 -5.56 -1.40 12.51
C ILE A 43 -4.81 -2.42 11.66
N THR A 44 -4.40 -3.54 12.25
CA THR A 44 -3.88 -4.68 11.48
C THR A 44 -5.00 -5.23 10.61
N LEU A 45 -4.85 -5.15 9.29
CA LEU A 45 -5.82 -5.65 8.34
C LEU A 45 -5.56 -7.14 8.09
N ASP A 46 -6.24 -7.99 8.85
CA ASP A 46 -6.29 -9.43 8.59
C ASP A 46 -7.54 -9.75 7.75
N HIS A 47 -7.55 -9.29 6.50
CA HIS A 47 -8.66 -9.60 5.60
C HIS A 47 -8.39 -10.94 4.90
N PRO A 48 -9.27 -11.95 5.00
CA PRO A 48 -9.08 -13.25 4.32
C PRO A 48 -9.23 -13.17 2.78
N ALA A 49 -9.40 -11.97 2.22
CA ALA A 49 -9.57 -11.80 0.78
C ALA A 49 -8.21 -11.94 0.11
N SER A 50 -8.02 -13.06 -0.57
CA SER A 50 -6.94 -13.26 -1.53
C SER A 50 -7.48 -13.12 -2.95
N PHE A 51 -6.57 -12.92 -3.92
CA PHE A 51 -6.92 -12.99 -5.33
C PHE A 51 -7.64 -14.29 -5.69
N GLU A 52 -7.37 -15.40 -5.00
CA GLU A 52 -8.02 -16.71 -5.21
C GLU A 52 -9.47 -16.72 -4.73
N THR A 53 -9.77 -16.11 -3.57
CA THR A 53 -11.13 -16.02 -3.03
C THR A 53 -12.02 -14.99 -3.75
N LEU A 54 -11.42 -14.13 -4.57
CA LEU A 54 -12.11 -13.04 -5.24
C LEU A 54 -12.84 -13.54 -6.50
N ALA A 55 -14.17 -13.49 -6.46
CA ALA A 55 -15.02 -13.86 -7.58
C ALA A 55 -15.05 -12.75 -8.65
N MET A 56 -14.31 -12.94 -9.74
CA MET A 56 -14.28 -12.04 -10.90
C MET A 56 -13.84 -12.78 -12.17
N GLU A 57 -13.99 -12.12 -13.32
CA GLU A 57 -13.50 -12.62 -14.60
C GLU A 57 -11.99 -12.91 -14.54
N PRO A 58 -11.56 -14.15 -14.87
CA PRO A 58 -10.16 -14.57 -14.74
C PRO A 58 -9.23 -13.75 -15.65
N GLU A 59 -9.71 -13.29 -16.80
CA GLU A 59 -8.93 -12.43 -17.68
C GLU A 59 -8.64 -11.06 -17.05
N MET A 60 -9.64 -10.45 -16.42
CA MET A 60 -9.52 -9.16 -15.75
C MET A 60 -8.61 -9.27 -14.51
N LYS A 61 -8.80 -10.33 -13.73
CA LYS A 61 -7.93 -10.67 -12.59
C LYS A 61 -6.47 -10.76 -13.02
N LYS A 62 -6.19 -11.50 -14.09
CA LYS A 62 -4.83 -11.69 -14.62
C LYS A 62 -4.23 -10.37 -15.10
N ALA A 63 -5.00 -9.55 -15.80
CA ALA A 63 -4.54 -8.24 -16.26
C ALA A 63 -4.13 -7.31 -15.10
N ILE A 64 -4.91 -7.31 -14.01
CA ILE A 64 -4.59 -6.53 -12.80
C ILE A 64 -3.31 -7.08 -12.15
N MET A 65 -3.19 -8.40 -12.02
CA MET A 65 -2.04 -9.04 -11.39
C MET A 65 -0.74 -8.80 -12.18
N ASP A 66 -0.79 -8.91 -13.51
CA ASP A 66 0.33 -8.62 -14.39
C ASP A 66 0.75 -7.13 -14.31
N ASP A 67 -0.21 -6.20 -14.19
CA ASP A 67 0.09 -4.78 -14.02
C ASP A 67 0.75 -4.50 -12.67
N LEU A 68 0.29 -5.16 -11.60
CA LEU A 68 0.86 -5.06 -10.26
C LEU A 68 2.30 -5.57 -10.21
N GLU A 69 2.58 -6.75 -10.76
CA GLU A 69 3.94 -7.27 -10.86
C GLU A 69 4.85 -6.33 -11.67
N ARG A 70 4.34 -5.81 -12.78
CA ARG A 70 5.07 -4.87 -13.62
C ARG A 70 5.38 -3.58 -12.88
N PHE A 71 4.46 -3.11 -12.04
CA PHE A 71 4.65 -1.94 -11.19
C PHE A 71 5.74 -2.16 -10.13
N LEU A 72 5.76 -3.34 -9.48
CA LEU A 72 6.80 -3.72 -8.52
C LEU A 72 8.18 -3.83 -9.18
N LYS A 73 8.29 -4.56 -10.30
CA LYS A 73 9.55 -4.73 -11.06
C LYS A 73 10.12 -3.40 -11.55
N ARG A 74 9.27 -2.38 -11.77
CA ARG A 74 9.68 -1.05 -12.22
C ARG A 74 10.10 -0.11 -11.09
N ARG A 75 9.99 -0.49 -9.82
CA ARG A 75 10.41 0.34 -8.68
C ARG A 75 11.81 0.92 -8.87
N ASP A 76 12.77 0.08 -9.25
CA ASP A 76 14.17 0.50 -9.45
C ASP A 76 14.37 1.34 -10.71
N TYR A 77 13.49 1.20 -11.70
CA TYR A 77 13.46 2.07 -12.87
C TYR A 77 12.95 3.47 -12.50
N TYR A 78 11.85 3.58 -11.74
CA TYR A 78 11.34 4.86 -11.26
C TYR A 78 12.36 5.57 -10.36
N ARG A 79 13.05 4.83 -9.49
CA ARG A 79 14.14 5.36 -8.65
C ARG A 79 15.29 5.93 -9.49
N ARG A 80 15.72 5.22 -10.54
CA ARG A 80 16.80 5.68 -11.44
C ARG A 80 16.43 6.89 -12.28
N VAL A 81 15.17 6.98 -12.72
CA VAL A 81 14.67 8.07 -13.57
C VAL A 81 14.26 9.29 -12.74
N GLY A 82 14.31 9.21 -11.41
CA GLY A 82 13.92 10.32 -10.51
C GLY A 82 12.43 10.67 -10.57
N ARG A 83 11.58 9.73 -11.02
CA ARG A 83 10.12 9.94 -11.11
C ARG A 83 9.43 9.37 -9.89
N ALA A 84 8.37 10.05 -9.43
CA ALA A 84 7.53 9.56 -8.35
C ALA A 84 6.95 8.17 -8.68
N TRP A 85 7.25 7.18 -7.86
CA TRP A 85 6.72 5.83 -7.99
C TRP A 85 5.30 5.78 -7.43
N LYS A 86 4.31 6.11 -8.26
CA LYS A 86 2.89 6.15 -7.89
C LYS A 86 2.03 5.46 -8.96
N ARG A 87 1.00 4.73 -8.54
CA ARG A 87 0.01 4.08 -9.42
C ARG A 87 -1.38 4.35 -8.88
N GLY A 88 -2.28 4.81 -9.74
CA GLY A 88 -3.69 5.03 -9.42
C GLY A 88 -4.56 4.01 -10.12
N TYR A 89 -5.50 3.42 -9.37
CA TYR A 89 -6.55 2.54 -9.90
C TYR A 89 -7.90 3.17 -9.61
N LEU A 90 -8.80 3.15 -10.60
CA LEU A 90 -10.18 3.58 -10.43
C LEU A 90 -11.08 2.36 -10.64
N LEU A 91 -11.69 1.88 -9.57
CA LEU A 91 -12.60 0.75 -9.59
C LEU A 91 -14.03 1.26 -9.66
N TYR A 92 -14.76 0.95 -10.74
CA TYR A 92 -16.15 1.36 -10.93
C TYR A 92 -17.07 0.15 -11.08
N GLY A 93 -18.39 0.37 -10.94
CA GLY A 93 -19.42 -0.64 -11.17
C GLY A 93 -20.46 -0.71 -10.04
N PRO A 94 -21.42 -1.65 -10.11
CA PRO A 94 -22.51 -1.75 -9.14
C PRO A 94 -22.01 -1.98 -7.70
N PRO A 95 -22.73 -1.50 -6.66
CA PRO A 95 -22.44 -1.84 -5.28
C PRO A 95 -22.55 -3.36 -5.07
N GLY A 96 -21.69 -3.93 -4.21
CA GLY A 96 -21.69 -5.37 -3.94
C GLY A 96 -20.87 -6.23 -4.91
N THR A 97 -20.23 -5.66 -5.93
CA THR A 97 -19.31 -6.39 -6.84
C THR A 97 -17.90 -6.61 -6.28
N GLY A 98 -17.72 -6.54 -4.95
CA GLY A 98 -16.45 -6.89 -4.31
C GLY A 98 -15.29 -5.91 -4.57
N LYS A 99 -15.54 -4.64 -4.91
CA LYS A 99 -14.46 -3.64 -5.13
C LYS A 99 -13.55 -3.48 -3.91
N SER A 100 -14.14 -3.36 -2.72
CA SER A 100 -13.38 -3.27 -1.47
C SER A 100 -12.60 -4.57 -1.20
N SER A 101 -13.20 -5.73 -1.51
CA SER A 101 -12.53 -7.03 -1.43
C SER A 101 -11.37 -7.16 -2.43
N LEU A 102 -11.48 -6.57 -3.61
CA LEU A 102 -10.38 -6.48 -4.57
C LEU A 102 -9.23 -5.63 -4.01
N ILE A 103 -9.53 -4.47 -3.42
CA ILE A 103 -8.51 -3.62 -2.79
C ILE A 103 -7.78 -4.39 -1.67
N ALA A 104 -8.53 -5.10 -0.82
CA ALA A 104 -7.96 -5.94 0.22
C ALA A 104 -7.09 -7.07 -0.34
N ALA A 105 -7.53 -7.75 -1.40
CA ALA A 105 -6.76 -8.79 -2.09
C ALA A 105 -5.47 -8.24 -2.72
N MET A 106 -5.54 -7.04 -3.33
CA MET A 106 -4.36 -6.35 -3.87
C MET A 106 -3.37 -5.99 -2.77
N ALA A 107 -3.84 -5.44 -1.65
CA ALA A 107 -3.00 -5.12 -0.51
C ALA A 107 -2.33 -6.35 0.08
N ASN A 108 -3.09 -7.45 0.25
CA ASN A 108 -2.59 -8.76 0.69
C ASN A 108 -1.48 -9.31 -0.19
N HIS A 109 -1.64 -9.17 -1.51
CA HIS A 109 -0.64 -9.63 -2.47
C HIS A 109 0.60 -8.75 -2.51
N LEU A 110 0.43 -7.43 -2.42
CA LEU A 110 1.54 -6.46 -2.48
C LEU A 110 2.25 -6.26 -1.13
N LYS A 111 1.64 -6.69 -0.02
CA LYS A 111 2.05 -6.35 1.36
C LYS A 111 2.15 -4.83 1.59
N PHE A 112 1.23 -4.10 0.97
CA PHE A 112 1.15 -2.64 1.05
C PHE A 112 0.13 -2.22 2.07
N ASP A 113 0.46 -1.18 2.84
CA ASP A 113 -0.43 -0.59 3.82
C ASP A 113 -1.55 0.17 3.09
N ILE A 114 -2.78 0.02 3.58
CA ILE A 114 -3.96 0.66 3.01
C ILE A 114 -4.23 1.93 3.80
N TYR A 115 -4.41 3.05 3.11
CA TYR A 115 -4.87 4.30 3.72
C TYR A 115 -6.29 4.55 3.25
N ASP A 116 -7.25 4.42 4.16
CA ASP A 116 -8.63 4.77 3.91
C ASP A 116 -8.83 6.25 4.21
N LEU A 117 -9.20 7.01 3.18
CA LEU A 117 -9.38 8.45 3.26
C LEU A 117 -10.79 8.82 2.82
N GLU A 118 -11.63 9.17 3.77
CA GLU A 118 -12.97 9.66 3.47
C GLU A 118 -12.93 11.15 3.12
N LEU A 119 -13.16 11.50 1.85
CA LEU A 119 -13.11 12.89 1.39
C LEU A 119 -14.24 13.77 1.94
N THR A 120 -15.37 13.17 2.33
CA THR A 120 -16.50 13.85 2.98
C THR A 120 -16.13 14.41 4.35
N SER A 121 -15.20 13.76 5.05
CA SER A 121 -14.69 14.20 6.36
C SER A 121 -13.70 15.38 6.26
N LEU A 122 -13.27 15.75 5.04
CA LEU A 122 -12.30 16.83 4.81
C LEU A 122 -13.02 18.14 4.53
N HIS A 123 -12.83 19.12 5.41
CA HIS A 123 -13.49 20.43 5.26
C HIS A 123 -12.60 21.46 4.57
N SER A 124 -11.31 21.18 4.39
CA SER A 124 -10.37 22.11 3.73
C SER A 124 -9.28 21.41 2.91
N ASN A 125 -8.90 22.05 1.80
CA ASN A 125 -7.74 21.65 0.99
C ASN A 125 -6.43 21.65 1.80
N SER A 126 -6.33 22.49 2.82
CA SER A 126 -5.17 22.53 3.72
C SER A 126 -5.05 21.25 4.55
N GLU A 127 -6.17 20.67 4.98
CA GLU A 127 -6.21 19.40 5.71
C GLU A 127 -5.82 18.25 4.80
N LEU A 128 -6.36 18.19 3.59
CA LEU A 128 -5.98 17.19 2.58
C LEU A 128 -4.47 17.21 2.31
N ARG A 129 -3.89 18.40 2.11
CA ARG A 129 -2.43 18.56 1.90
C ARG A 129 -1.64 18.08 3.11
N ARG A 130 -2.06 18.42 4.33
CA ARG A 130 -1.39 17.99 5.57
C ARG A 130 -1.42 16.47 5.73
N ILE A 131 -2.57 15.86 5.44
CA ILE A 131 -2.76 14.41 5.46
C ILE A 131 -1.87 13.72 4.42
N MET A 132 -1.82 14.22 3.20
CA MET A 132 -0.94 13.68 2.16
C MET A 132 0.54 13.75 2.53
N ILE A 133 0.96 14.75 3.30
CA ILE A 133 2.34 14.90 3.80
C ILE A 133 2.58 13.95 4.97
N SER A 134 1.61 13.70 5.84
CA SER A 134 1.79 12.79 7.00
C SER A 134 1.78 11.31 6.63
N THR A 135 1.12 10.94 5.52
CA THR A 135 1.09 9.56 4.99
C THR A 135 2.46 9.08 4.47
N THR A 136 3.46 9.95 4.32
CA THR A 136 4.72 9.56 3.70
C THR A 136 5.68 8.92 4.69
N ASN A 137 5.77 7.59 4.66
CA ASN A 137 6.99 6.87 5.02
C ASN A 137 7.45 5.99 3.84
N ARG A 138 7.85 6.66 2.75
CA ARG A 138 8.90 6.23 1.77
C ARG A 138 9.47 7.44 1.02
N SER A 139 9.51 8.62 1.64
CA SER A 139 10.30 9.74 1.12
C SER A 139 11.76 9.35 1.29
N ILE A 140 12.38 8.96 0.18
CA ILE A 140 13.83 8.95 0.04
C ILE A 140 14.29 10.37 0.37
N ASP A 141 15.14 10.48 1.39
CA ASP A 141 15.78 11.72 1.78
C ASP A 141 16.39 12.43 0.55
N PRO A 142 16.09 13.72 0.35
CA PRO A 142 16.80 14.52 -0.63
C PRO A 142 18.13 14.98 0.00
N LEU A 143 19.07 14.04 0.15
CA LEU A 143 20.47 14.37 0.38
C LEU A 143 21.34 13.54 -0.57
N LEU A 144 21.45 14.08 -1.79
CA LEU A 144 22.67 14.10 -2.56
C LEU A 144 22.78 15.46 -3.26
#